data_AF-A0A564XYX2-F1
#
_entry.id   AF-A0A564XYX2-F1
#
_cell.length_a   1.000
_cell.length_b   1.000
_cell.length_c   1.000
_cell.angle_alpha   90.00
_cell.angle_beta   90.00
_cell.angle_gamma   90.00
#
_symmetry.space_group_name_H-M   'P 1'
#
loop_
_entity.id
_entity.type
_entity.pdbx_description
1 polymer ?
#
loop_
_entity_poly.entity_id
_entity_poly.type
_entity_poly.pdbx_seq_one_letter_code
_entity_poly.pdbx_strand_id
1 'polypeptide(L)'
;MQTSLTDLRRAIAGEVGMSTELDDIAACLGRGTIPVTWRQLVPATEKSLADWLQQLIQRNEQYKSWVDVGRSELPVMWLSGLHLPQSYLTALIQKACRKNGWALDKCRMSTSVTDVLPSDISSILIAPEVGCNVTGLYLEGSAWSVEKHSLVHQPPRALIQEMPVIRLTPIERHKLKLTG
;
A
#
# COMPACT_ATOMS: atom_id res chain seq x y z
N MET A 1 -10.02 -7.92 16.35
CA MET A 1 -11.19 -7.47 15.56
C MET A 1 -12.28 -8.54 15.47
N GLN A 2 -11.99 -9.76 14.97
CA GLN A 2 -13.02 -10.82 14.89
C GLN A 2 -13.61 -11.19 16.26
N THR A 3 -12.76 -11.40 17.28
CA THR A 3 -13.19 -11.70 18.65
C THR A 3 -14.07 -10.58 19.21
N SER A 4 -13.59 -9.34 19.17
CA SER A 4 -14.33 -8.19 19.68
C SER A 4 -15.69 -7.97 18.99
N LEU A 5 -15.80 -8.24 17.68
CA LEU A 5 -17.10 -8.18 16.96
C LEU A 5 -18.02 -9.33 17.34
N THR A 6 -17.47 -10.52 17.54
CA THR A 6 -18.23 -11.69 18.00
C THR A 6 -18.80 -11.45 19.38
N ASP A 7 -17.97 -10.94 20.29
CA ASP A 7 -18.36 -10.64 21.67
C ASP A 7 -19.36 -9.49 21.73
N LEU A 8 -19.20 -8.44 20.92
CA LEU A 8 -20.20 -7.38 20.82
C LEU A 8 -21.57 -7.93 20.37
N ARG A 9 -21.59 -8.81 19.36
CA ARG A 9 -22.84 -9.43 18.90
C ARG A 9 -23.51 -10.25 20.01
N ARG A 10 -22.72 -11.00 20.79
CA ARG A 10 -23.20 -11.79 21.93
C ARG A 10 -23.69 -10.89 23.07
N ALA A 11 -23.03 -9.77 23.32
CA ALA A 11 -23.43 -8.80 24.33
C ALA A 11 -24.78 -8.14 23.98
N ILE A 12 -24.97 -7.76 22.71
CA ILE A 12 -26.25 -7.23 22.21
C ILE A 12 -27.36 -8.28 22.33
N ALA A 13 -27.05 -9.56 22.12
CA ALA A 13 -28.00 -10.67 22.31
C ALA A 13 -28.25 -11.03 23.78
N GLY A 14 -27.56 -10.39 24.74
CA GLY A 14 -27.69 -10.66 26.17
C GLY A 14 -27.00 -11.94 26.65
N GLU A 15 -26.16 -12.57 25.82
CA GLU A 15 -25.44 -13.80 26.17
C GLU A 15 -24.21 -13.54 27.04
N VAL A 16 -23.62 -12.34 26.94
CA VAL A 16 -22.49 -11.87 27.75
C VAL A 16 -22.75 -10.45 28.22
N GLY A 17 -22.10 -10.03 29.32
CA GLY A 17 -22.22 -8.66 29.81
C GLY A 17 -21.54 -7.64 28.89
N MET A 18 -22.13 -6.46 28.75
CA MET A 18 -21.50 -5.33 28.06
C MET A 18 -20.33 -4.79 28.89
N SER A 19 -19.12 -4.86 28.35
CA SER A 19 -17.94 -4.21 28.95
C SER A 19 -17.77 -2.80 28.41
N THR A 20 -16.96 -1.98 29.07
CA THR A 20 -16.59 -0.63 28.59
C THR A 20 -15.96 -0.68 27.20
N GLU A 21 -15.16 -1.70 26.90
CA GLU A 21 -14.56 -1.87 25.58
C GLU A 21 -15.60 -2.18 24.50
N LEU A 22 -16.56 -3.07 24.79
CA LEU A 22 -17.62 -3.41 23.83
C LEU A 22 -18.55 -2.21 23.57
N ASP A 23 -18.84 -1.44 24.60
CA ASP A 23 -19.66 -0.22 24.50
C ASP A 23 -18.95 0.85 23.65
N ASP A 24 -17.64 1.04 23.85
CA ASP A 24 -16.80 1.93 23.03
C ASP A 24 -16.77 1.50 21.56
N ILE A 25 -16.62 0.19 21.30
CA ILE A 25 -16.67 -0.36 19.94
C ILE A 25 -18.03 -0.08 19.32
N ALA A 26 -19.13 -0.38 20.01
CA ALA A 26 -20.49 -0.13 19.52
C ALA A 26 -20.71 1.34 19.16
N ALA A 27 -20.28 2.24 20.05
CA ALA A 27 -20.38 3.68 19.84
C ALA A 27 -19.53 4.16 18.65
N CYS A 28 -18.31 3.64 18.49
CA CYS A 28 -17.45 3.98 17.35
C CYS A 28 -18.03 3.50 16.03
N LEU A 29 -18.54 2.26 15.98
CA LEU A 29 -19.20 1.68 14.81
C LEU A 29 -20.45 2.47 14.43
N GLY A 30 -21.28 2.84 15.41
CA GLY A 30 -22.47 3.68 15.19
C GLY A 30 -22.14 5.07 14.63
N ARG A 31 -20.99 5.63 14.98
CA ARG A 31 -20.49 6.90 14.43
C ARG A 31 -19.72 6.76 13.11
N GLY A 32 -19.49 5.55 12.60
CA GLY A 32 -18.67 5.34 11.40
C GLY A 32 -17.18 5.64 11.61
N THR A 33 -16.68 5.47 12.84
CA THR A 33 -15.27 5.69 13.20
C THR A 33 -14.58 4.39 13.59
N ILE A 34 -13.27 4.31 13.38
CA ILE A 34 -12.49 3.12 13.75
C ILE A 34 -12.35 3.08 15.29
N PRO A 35 -12.76 1.99 15.95
CA PRO A 35 -12.59 1.80 17.40
C PRO A 35 -11.14 1.98 17.86
N VAL A 36 -10.96 2.53 19.07
CA VAL A 36 -9.63 2.86 19.63
C VAL A 36 -8.73 1.62 19.73
N THR A 37 -9.28 0.50 20.19
CA THR A 37 -8.52 -0.76 20.31
C THR A 37 -8.08 -1.31 18.95
N TRP A 38 -8.83 -1.03 17.88
CA TRP A 38 -8.44 -1.42 16.52
C TRP A 38 -7.38 -0.49 15.94
N ARG A 39 -7.46 0.82 16.24
CA ARG A 39 -6.46 1.82 15.80
C ARG A 39 -5.04 1.48 16.26
N GLN A 40 -4.89 0.86 17.43
CA GLN A 40 -3.59 0.43 17.95
C GLN A 40 -2.94 -0.70 17.14
N LEU A 41 -3.72 -1.41 16.32
CA LEU A 41 -3.28 -2.57 15.53
C LEU A 41 -3.05 -2.24 14.05
N VAL A 42 -3.27 -0.99 13.65
CA VAL A 42 -3.19 -0.55 12.25
C VAL A 42 -2.29 0.68 12.12
N PRO A 43 -1.76 0.96 10.92
CA PRO A 43 -1.03 2.20 10.70
C PRO A 43 -1.93 3.40 10.97
N ALA A 44 -1.33 4.51 11.40
CA ALA A 44 -2.05 5.75 11.65
C ALA A 44 -2.90 6.15 10.43
N THR A 45 -4.16 6.48 10.67
CA THR A 45 -5.13 6.76 9.62
C THR A 45 -6.22 7.72 10.11
N GLU A 46 -6.58 8.66 9.25
CA GLU A 46 -7.70 9.59 9.43
C GLU A 46 -8.94 9.16 8.61
N LYS A 47 -8.94 7.94 8.07
CA LYS A 47 -10.04 7.43 7.26
C LYS A 47 -11.29 7.18 8.08
N SER A 48 -12.44 7.36 7.44
CA SER A 48 -13.71 6.86 7.95
C SER A 48 -13.66 5.33 8.11
N LEU A 49 -14.55 4.77 8.93
CA LEU A 49 -14.67 3.32 9.06
C LEU A 49 -14.94 2.65 7.71
N ALA A 50 -15.79 3.24 6.87
CA ALA A 50 -16.14 2.69 5.56
C ALA A 50 -14.93 2.64 4.63
N ASP A 51 -14.19 3.74 4.48
CA ASP A 51 -13.00 3.80 3.63
C ASP A 51 -11.90 2.88 4.14
N TRP A 52 -11.72 2.82 5.47
CA TRP A 52 -10.74 1.93 6.09
C TRP A 52 -11.10 0.45 5.88
N LEU A 53 -12.38 0.07 5.97
CA LEU A 53 -12.84 -1.29 5.69
C LEU A 53 -12.58 -1.69 4.24
N GLN A 54 -12.86 -0.80 3.28
CA GLN A 54 -12.54 -1.04 1.87
C GLN A 54 -11.05 -1.30 1.67
N GLN A 55 -10.18 -0.47 2.26
CA GLN A 55 -8.74 -0.68 2.19
C GLN A 55 -8.29 -1.97 2.90
N LEU A 56 -8.93 -2.34 4.01
CA LEU A 56 -8.63 -3.58 4.72
C LEU A 56 -8.96 -4.80 3.86
N ILE A 57 -10.11 -4.78 3.17
CA ILE A 57 -10.53 -5.85 2.26
C ILE A 57 -9.53 -5.96 1.09
N GLN A 58 -9.24 -4.85 0.43
CA GLN A 58 -8.29 -4.80 -0.69
C GLN A 58 -6.89 -5.27 -0.27
N ARG A 59 -6.42 -4.86 0.92
CA ARG A 59 -5.14 -5.32 1.48
C ARG A 59 -5.14 -6.83 1.71
N ASN A 60 -6.21 -7.37 2.26
CA ASN A 60 -6.36 -8.80 2.49
C ASN A 60 -6.36 -9.59 1.18
N GLU A 61 -7.03 -9.08 0.14
CA GLU A 61 -6.98 -9.66 -1.21
C GLU A 61 -5.56 -9.63 -1.79
N GLN A 62 -4.86 -8.50 -1.72
CA GLN A 62 -3.46 -8.41 -2.14
C GLN A 62 -2.58 -9.45 -1.42
N TYR A 63 -2.71 -9.60 -0.11
CA TYR A 63 -1.92 -10.57 0.64
C TYR A 63 -2.26 -12.01 0.28
N LYS A 64 -3.53 -12.33 0.05
CA LYS A 64 -3.94 -13.65 -0.46
C LYS A 64 -3.31 -13.93 -1.83
N SER A 65 -3.46 -13.01 -2.77
CA SER A 65 -2.85 -13.13 -4.10
C SER A 65 -1.33 -13.26 -4.03
N TRP A 66 -0.68 -12.53 -3.12
CA TRP A 66 0.76 -12.62 -2.94
C TRP A 66 1.19 -13.99 -2.41
N VAL A 67 0.44 -14.55 -1.45
CA VAL A 67 0.66 -15.92 -0.95
C VAL A 67 0.44 -16.95 -2.08
N ASP A 68 -0.59 -16.79 -2.90
CA ASP A 68 -0.93 -17.72 -3.98
C ASP A 68 0.15 -17.76 -5.07
N VAL A 69 0.79 -16.62 -5.36
CA VAL A 69 1.93 -16.52 -6.30
C VAL A 69 3.22 -17.15 -5.72
N GLY A 70 3.28 -17.34 -4.40
CA GLY A 70 4.34 -18.09 -3.72
C GLY A 70 5.70 -17.41 -3.73
N ARG A 71 6.70 -18.01 -4.39
CA ARG A 71 8.08 -17.48 -4.43
C ARG A 71 8.28 -16.32 -5.41
N SER A 72 7.29 -16.08 -6.27
CA SER A 72 7.33 -15.01 -7.25
C SER A 72 6.76 -13.70 -6.68
N GLU A 73 7.13 -12.57 -7.27
CA GLU A 73 6.53 -11.28 -6.91
C GLU A 73 5.20 -11.10 -7.65
N LEU A 74 4.29 -10.31 -7.08
CA LEU A 74 3.12 -9.83 -7.81
C LEU A 74 3.54 -8.97 -9.01
N PRO A 75 2.82 -9.01 -10.14
CA PRO A 75 3.11 -8.14 -11.28
C PRO A 75 3.15 -6.66 -10.93
N VAL A 76 2.24 -6.25 -10.04
CA VAL A 76 2.12 -4.90 -9.48
C VAL A 76 1.74 -5.00 -8.00
N MET A 77 2.45 -4.26 -7.15
CA MET A 77 2.24 -4.21 -5.71
C MET A 77 1.55 -2.88 -5.32
N TRP A 78 0.40 -2.93 -4.66
CA TRP A 78 -0.19 -1.75 -4.03
C TRP A 78 0.61 -1.39 -2.78
N LEU A 79 1.56 -0.46 -2.94
CA LEU A 79 2.60 -0.18 -1.94
C LEU A 79 2.00 0.51 -0.70
N SER A 80 1.08 1.45 -0.88
CA SER A 80 0.34 2.08 0.22
C SER A 80 -0.63 1.11 0.92
N GLY A 81 -0.92 -0.03 0.29
CA GLY A 81 -1.69 -1.12 0.87
C GLY A 81 -0.90 -1.90 1.92
N LEU A 82 0.43 -1.83 1.93
CA LEU A 82 1.26 -2.56 2.87
C LEU A 82 1.20 -1.97 4.28
N HIS A 83 1.28 -2.83 5.29
CA HIS A 83 1.38 -2.38 6.68
C HIS A 83 2.75 -1.74 6.98
N LEU A 84 3.82 -2.28 6.37
CA LEU A 84 5.20 -1.80 6.51
C LEU A 84 5.89 -1.73 5.13
N PRO A 85 5.61 -0.71 4.30
CA PRO A 85 6.18 -0.60 2.96
C PRO A 85 7.72 -0.53 2.97
N GLN A 86 8.31 0.11 3.98
CA GLN A 86 9.78 0.20 4.11
C GLN A 86 10.45 -1.18 4.22
N SER A 87 9.84 -2.11 4.97
CA SER A 87 10.36 -3.47 5.11
C SER A 87 10.35 -4.21 3.77
N TYR A 88 9.30 -4.03 2.97
CA TYR A 88 9.22 -4.58 1.63
C TYR A 88 10.32 -4.02 0.70
N LEU A 89 10.49 -2.70 0.68
CA LEU A 89 11.54 -2.06 -0.14
C LEU A 89 12.94 -2.53 0.28
N THR A 90 13.18 -2.70 1.57
CA THR A 90 14.43 -3.24 2.11
C THR A 90 14.65 -4.69 1.66
N ALA A 91 13.61 -5.52 1.71
CA ALA A 91 13.66 -6.91 1.25
C ALA A 91 13.98 -7.00 -0.25
N LEU A 92 13.41 -6.12 -1.09
CA LEU A 92 13.73 -6.04 -2.52
C LEU A 92 15.20 -5.69 -2.77
N ILE A 93 15.73 -4.71 -2.03
CA ILE A 93 17.16 -4.37 -2.09
C ILE A 93 18.00 -5.59 -1.71
N GLN A 94 17.70 -6.23 -0.57
CA GLN A 94 18.44 -7.42 -0.12
C GLN A 94 18.36 -8.59 -1.11
N LYS A 95 17.21 -8.81 -1.74
CA LYS A 95 17.01 -9.83 -2.78
C LYS A 95 17.89 -9.54 -4.00
N ALA A 96 17.91 -8.29 -4.45
CA ALA A 96 18.74 -7.86 -5.56
C ALA A 96 20.24 -7.92 -5.25
N CYS A 97 20.68 -7.46 -4.07
CA CYS A 97 22.10 -7.53 -3.71
C CYS A 97 22.56 -9.00 -3.59
N ARG A 98 21.73 -9.91 -3.04
CA ARG A 98 22.02 -11.36 -3.02
C ARG A 98 22.12 -11.96 -4.43
N LYS A 99 21.18 -11.63 -5.31
CA LYS A 99 21.16 -12.13 -6.69
C LYS A 99 22.38 -11.68 -7.50
N ASN A 100 22.83 -10.44 -7.31
CA ASN A 100 23.89 -9.83 -8.11
C ASN A 100 25.27 -9.78 -7.42
N GLY A 101 25.38 -10.27 -6.18
CA GLY A 101 26.63 -10.19 -5.40
C GLY A 101 27.02 -8.75 -4.98
N TRP A 102 26.06 -7.82 -4.91
CA TRP A 102 26.34 -6.44 -4.52
C TRP A 102 26.47 -6.29 -3.01
N ALA A 103 27.28 -5.33 -2.57
CA ALA A 103 27.33 -4.93 -1.17
C ALA A 103 26.09 -4.10 -0.80
N LEU A 104 25.43 -4.42 0.32
CA LEU A 104 24.15 -3.81 0.71
C LEU A 104 24.22 -2.28 0.87
N ASP A 105 25.34 -1.79 1.41
CA ASP A 105 25.65 -0.37 1.61
C ASP A 105 25.76 0.40 0.28
N LYS A 106 26.13 -0.30 -0.79
CA LYS A 106 26.26 0.22 -2.16
C LYS A 106 25.00 0.07 -3.00
N CYS A 107 23.93 -0.54 -2.49
CA CYS A 107 22.66 -0.65 -3.20
C CYS A 107 21.74 0.57 -2.87
N ARG A 108 21.00 1.07 -3.86
CA ARG A 108 19.96 2.11 -3.70
C ARG A 108 18.74 1.76 -4.56
N MET A 109 17.58 2.28 -4.19
CA MET A 109 16.37 2.15 -5.02
C MET A 109 16.33 3.25 -6.06
N SER A 110 16.21 2.88 -7.33
CA SER A 110 15.88 3.80 -8.43
C SER A 110 14.38 3.78 -8.68
N THR A 111 13.82 4.93 -8.99
CA THR A 111 12.40 5.12 -9.24
C THR A 111 12.21 5.66 -10.66
N SER A 112 11.34 5.03 -11.44
CA SER A 112 10.95 5.52 -12.77
C SER A 112 9.45 5.41 -12.93
N VAL A 113 8.80 6.49 -13.36
CA VAL A 113 7.37 6.48 -13.69
C VAL A 113 7.19 5.76 -15.04
N THR A 114 6.20 4.87 -15.11
CA THR A 114 5.85 4.18 -16.37
C THR A 114 4.67 4.86 -17.05
N ASP A 115 4.36 4.44 -18.28
CA ASP A 115 3.23 4.96 -19.04
C ASP A 115 1.91 4.23 -18.74
N VAL A 116 1.94 3.27 -17.81
CA VAL A 116 0.76 2.49 -17.42
C VAL A 116 -0.01 3.25 -16.36
N LEU A 117 -1.22 3.70 -16.71
CA LEU A 117 -2.13 4.35 -15.78
C LEU A 117 -2.74 3.35 -14.78
N PRO A 118 -3.26 3.81 -13.63
CA PRO A 118 -3.94 2.94 -12.66
C PRO A 118 -5.12 2.15 -13.26
N SER A 119 -5.81 2.70 -14.26
CA SER A 119 -6.88 2.00 -15.00
C SER A 119 -6.41 0.77 -15.77
N ASP A 120 -5.13 0.75 -16.17
CA ASP A 120 -4.56 -0.23 -17.10
C ASP A 120 -3.59 -1.19 -16.43
N ILE A 121 -3.59 -1.26 -15.09
CA ILE A 121 -2.74 -2.15 -14.28
C ILE A 121 -2.82 -3.61 -14.75
N SER A 122 -4.00 -4.06 -15.20
CA SER A 122 -4.23 -5.42 -15.69
C SER A 122 -3.41 -5.79 -16.93
N SER A 123 -2.88 -4.80 -17.66
CA SER A 123 -1.95 -5.03 -18.77
C SER A 123 -0.59 -5.57 -18.32
N ILE A 124 -0.21 -5.38 -17.05
CA ILE A 124 1.04 -5.86 -16.47
C ILE A 124 0.82 -7.28 -15.92
N LEU A 125 1.20 -8.28 -16.72
CA LEU A 125 1.00 -9.69 -16.39
C LEU A 125 2.16 -10.33 -15.64
N ILE A 126 3.36 -9.74 -15.73
CA ILE A 126 4.60 -10.35 -15.22
C ILE A 126 5.37 -9.33 -14.38
N ALA A 127 5.82 -9.76 -13.22
CA ALA A 127 6.68 -8.96 -12.35
C ALA A 127 8.07 -8.76 -12.98
N PRO A 128 8.73 -7.62 -12.74
CA PRO A 128 10.08 -7.41 -13.23
C PRO A 128 11.06 -8.40 -12.60
N GLU A 129 12.07 -8.79 -13.36
CA GLU A 129 13.10 -9.74 -12.91
C GLU A 129 13.94 -9.21 -11.72
N VAL A 130 14.05 -7.87 -11.63
CA VAL A 130 14.70 -7.14 -10.55
C VAL A 130 13.83 -5.95 -10.16
N GLY A 131 13.53 -5.83 -8.87
CA GLY A 131 12.68 -4.77 -8.33
C GLY A 131 11.20 -5.11 -8.33
N CYS A 132 10.34 -4.12 -8.50
CA CYS A 132 8.89 -4.28 -8.56
C CYS A 132 8.22 -3.13 -9.31
N ASN A 133 6.97 -3.35 -9.73
CA ASN A 133 6.06 -2.27 -10.11
C ASN A 133 5.14 -1.97 -8.92
N VAL A 134 4.85 -0.71 -8.66
CA VAL A 134 4.01 -0.29 -7.53
C VAL A 134 2.91 0.69 -7.92
N THR A 135 1.82 0.65 -7.17
CA THR A 135 0.67 1.56 -7.25
C THR A 135 0.28 2.09 -5.87
N GLY A 136 -0.71 2.99 -5.82
CA GLY A 136 -1.17 3.62 -4.58
C GLY A 136 -0.32 4.79 -4.13
N LEU A 137 0.40 5.41 -5.07
CA LEU A 137 1.16 6.62 -4.83
C LEU A 137 0.41 7.80 -5.45
N TYR A 138 0.42 8.92 -4.75
CA TYR A 138 -0.28 10.12 -5.15
C TYR A 138 0.66 11.32 -5.14
N LEU A 139 0.46 12.26 -6.06
CA LEU A 139 1.05 13.59 -6.02
C LEU A 139 0.08 14.57 -5.39
N GLU A 140 0.64 15.50 -4.63
CA GLU A 140 -0.07 16.65 -4.11
C GLU A 140 0.54 17.93 -4.70
N GLY A 141 -0.27 18.87 -5.18
CA GLY A 141 0.22 20.14 -5.72
C GLY A 141 0.65 20.09 -7.20
N SER A 142 0.64 18.91 -7.82
CA SER A 142 0.98 18.71 -9.23
C SER A 142 0.31 17.47 -9.81
N ALA A 143 0.37 17.31 -11.14
CA ALA A 143 -0.02 16.09 -11.83
C ALA A 143 1.16 15.55 -12.64
N TRP A 144 1.17 14.25 -12.92
CA TRP A 144 2.10 13.66 -13.88
C TRP A 144 1.44 13.57 -15.26
N SER A 145 2.11 14.07 -16.29
CA SER A 145 1.68 13.89 -17.69
C SER A 145 2.47 12.74 -18.31
N VAL A 146 1.77 11.67 -18.70
CA VAL A 146 2.37 10.54 -19.44
C VAL A 146 2.89 11.01 -20.80
N GLU A 147 2.12 11.82 -21.52
CA GLU A 147 2.51 12.35 -22.83
C GLU A 147 3.81 13.19 -22.80
N LYS A 148 3.99 13.98 -21.73
CA LYS A 148 5.16 14.87 -21.59
C LYS A 148 6.27 14.27 -20.72
N HIS A 149 6.06 13.08 -20.16
CA HIS A 149 6.90 12.44 -19.15
C HIS A 149 7.45 13.41 -18.07
N SER A 150 6.57 14.30 -17.57
CA SER A 150 6.97 15.36 -16.65
C SER A 150 5.83 15.81 -15.76
N LEU A 151 6.19 16.51 -14.68
CA LEU A 151 5.24 17.17 -13.81
C LEU A 151 4.59 18.35 -14.53
N VAL A 152 3.27 18.42 -14.43
CA VAL A 152 2.45 19.50 -14.95
C VAL A 152 1.59 20.08 -13.83
N HIS A 153 1.02 21.26 -14.08
CA HIS A 153 0.04 21.81 -13.16
C HIS A 153 -1.16 20.87 -13.03
N GLN A 154 -1.59 20.68 -11.78
CA GLN A 154 -2.78 19.90 -11.48
C GLN A 154 -4.05 20.55 -12.05
N PRO A 155 -5.06 19.74 -12.42
CA PRO A 155 -6.37 20.26 -12.79
C PRO A 155 -7.01 21.10 -11.67
N PRO A 156 -7.86 22.08 -12.01
CA PRO A 156 -8.58 22.88 -11.01
C PRO A 156 -9.36 21.99 -10.03
N ARG A 157 -9.25 22.29 -8.73
CA ARG A 157 -9.94 21.58 -7.63
C ARG A 157 -9.56 20.10 -7.47
N ALA A 158 -8.44 19.67 -8.04
CA ALA A 158 -7.96 18.29 -7.90
C ALA A 158 -6.53 18.29 -7.34
N LEU A 159 -6.41 18.55 -6.03
CA LEU A 159 -5.13 18.72 -5.32
C LEU A 159 -4.31 17.43 -5.25
N ILE A 160 -4.99 16.28 -5.17
CA ILE A 160 -4.38 14.95 -5.09
C ILE A 160 -4.59 14.26 -6.44
N GLN A 161 -3.51 13.77 -7.03
CA GLN A 161 -3.49 13.08 -8.31
C GLN A 161 -2.88 11.69 -8.13
N GLU A 162 -3.53 10.64 -8.61
CA GLU A 162 -2.94 9.30 -8.58
C GLU A 162 -1.81 9.20 -9.61
N MET A 163 -0.69 8.62 -9.19
CA MET A 163 0.44 8.40 -10.09
C MET A 163 0.19 7.21 -11.01
N PRO A 164 0.73 7.24 -12.24
CA PRO A 164 0.92 6.02 -13.02
C PRO A 164 1.70 4.98 -12.22
N VAL A 165 1.68 3.74 -12.71
CA VAL A 165 2.48 2.67 -12.12
C VAL A 165 3.95 3.12 -12.07
N ILE A 166 4.55 3.01 -10.90
CA ILE A 166 5.95 3.37 -10.68
C ILE A 166 6.77 2.10 -10.63
N ARG A 167 7.87 2.07 -11.39
CA ARG A 167 8.84 0.99 -11.34
C ARG A 167 9.94 1.35 -10.33
N LEU A 168 10.17 0.44 -9.41
CA LEU A 168 11.22 0.51 -8.41
C LEU A 168 12.27 -0.54 -8.73
N THR A 169 13.50 -0.13 -8.98
CA THR A 169 14.59 -1.02 -9.36
C THR A 169 15.79 -0.80 -8.42
N PRO A 170 16.18 -1.81 -7.62
CA PRO A 170 17.44 -1.77 -6.90
C PRO A 170 18.62 -1.70 -7.89
N ILE A 171 19.50 -0.72 -7.69
CA ILE A 171 20.71 -0.53 -8.49
C ILE A 171 21.91 -0.25 -7.58
N GLU A 172 23.12 -0.45 -8.10
CA GLU A 172 24.32 0.02 -7.43
C GLU A 172 24.40 1.55 -7.47
N ARG A 173 24.85 2.16 -6.37
CA ARG A 173 24.88 3.61 -6.15
C ARG A 173 25.60 4.38 -7.25
N HIS A 174 26.64 3.81 -7.85
CA HIS A 174 27.41 4.45 -8.92
C HIS A 174 26.70 4.45 -10.28
N LYS A 175 25.65 3.62 -10.46
CA LYS A 175 24.82 3.58 -11.68
C LYS A 175 23.62 4.52 -11.60
N LEU A 176 23.42 5.17 -10.46
CA LEU A 176 22.30 6.08 -10.23
C LEU A 176 22.59 7.39 -10.99
N LYS A 177 22.07 7.49 -12.21
CA LYS A 177 22.11 8.72 -13.01
C LYS A 177 20.89 9.55 -12.66
N LEU A 178 21.09 10.65 -11.93
CA LEU A 178 20.07 11.68 -11.77
C LEU A 178 20.12 12.54 -13.03
N THR A 179 19.33 12.19 -14.04
CA THR A 179 19.07 13.11 -15.16
C THR A 179 18.08 14.15 -14.65
N GLY A 180 18.58 15.37 -14.44
CA GLY A 180 17.77 16.57 -14.23
C GLY A 180 17.42 17.25 -15.54
#